data_AF-A0A7L2SUC9-F1
#
_entry.id   AF-A0A7L2SUC9-F1
#
_cell.length_a   1.000
_cell.length_b   1.000
_cell.length_c   1.000
_cell.angle_alpha   90.00
_cell.angle_beta   90.00
_cell.angle_gamma   90.00
#
_symmetry.space_group_name_H-M   'P 1'
#
loop_
_entity.id
_entity.type
_entity.pdbx_description
1 polymer ?
#
loop_
_entity_poly.entity_id
_entity_poly.type
_entity_poly.pdbx_seq_one_letter_code
_entity_poly.pdbx_strand_id
1 'polypeptide(L)' 'VEEIRNNIAKIAQNVEEVKKQHSIILSAPNPEGRTKEELEELNEEIKKIANKIRARLKAIEQSFDQGENANRTSVDVRIR' A
#
# COMPACT_ATOMS: atom_id res chain seq x y z
N VAL A 1 -10.56 -2.93 8.39
CA VAL A 1 -9.48 -3.93 8.16
C VAL A 1 -9.47 -4.44 6.72
N GLU A 2 -10.61 -4.85 6.15
CA GLU A 2 -10.66 -5.43 4.79
C GLU A 2 -10.07 -4.54 3.69
N GLU A 3 -10.35 -3.24 3.72
CA GLU A 3 -9.78 -2.31 2.75
C GLU A 3 -8.24 -2.21 2.84
N ILE A 4 -7.66 -2.38 4.04
CA ILE A 4 -6.20 -2.41 4.20
C ILE A 4 -5.64 -3.68 3.55
N ARG A 5 -6.28 -4.84 3.73
CA ARG A 5 -5.88 -6.09 3.08
C ARG A 5 -5.92 -5.97 1.55
N ASN A 6 -7.01 -5.40 1.01
CA ASN A 6 -7.16 -5.18 -0.43
C ASN A 6 -6.09 -4.23 -0.99
N ASN A 7 -5.77 -3.16 -0.26
CA ASN A 7 -4.72 -2.23 -0.64
C ASN A 7 -3.32 -2.91 -0.61
N ILE A 8 -3.06 -3.78 0.36
CA ILE A 8 -1.81 -4.56 0.43
C ILE A 8 -1.71 -5.51 -0.77
N ALA A 9 -2.79 -6.23 -1.09
CA ALA A 9 -2.83 -7.12 -2.26
C ALA A 9 -2.57 -6.34 -3.56
N LYS A 10 -3.17 -5.14 -3.69
CA LYS A 10 -2.95 -4.27 -4.86
C LYS A 10 -1.50 -3.78 -4.97
N ILE A 11 -0.84 -3.43 -3.85
CA ILE A 11 0.59 -3.11 -3.85
C ILE A 11 1.41 -4.31 -4.32
N ALA A 12 1.13 -5.51 -3.81
CA ALA A 12 1.87 -6.70 -4.18
C ALA A 12 1.77 -6.97 -5.70
N GLN A 13 0.58 -6.82 -6.28
CA GLN A 13 0.37 -6.92 -7.72
C GLN A 13 1.16 -5.86 -8.49
N ASN A 14 1.07 -4.59 -8.09
CA ASN A 14 1.78 -3.51 -8.77
C ASN A 14 3.30 -3.68 -8.71
N VAL A 15 3.84 -4.19 -7.59
CA VAL A 15 5.28 -4.48 -7.43
C VAL A 15 5.72 -5.58 -8.40
N GLU A 16 4.89 -6.60 -8.63
CA GLU A 16 5.22 -7.65 -9.58
C GLU A 16 5.24 -7.12 -11.02
N GLU A 17 4.29 -6.25 -11.38
CA GLU A 17 4.29 -5.60 -12.69
C GLU A 17 5.52 -4.68 -12.86
N VAL A 18 5.92 -3.92 -11.83
CA VAL A 18 7.14 -3.10 -11.84
C VAL A 18 8.38 -3.95 -12.15
N LYS A 19 8.52 -5.14 -11.54
CA LYS A 19 9.65 -6.04 -11.83
C LYS A 19 9.66 -6.49 -13.28
N LYS A 20 8.48 -6.82 -13.83
CA LYS A 20 8.33 -7.23 -15.23
C LYS A 20 8.72 -6.10 -16.18
N GLN A 21 8.20 -4.90 -15.96
CA GLN A 21 8.52 -3.71 -16.75
C GLN A 21 10.02 -3.36 -16.67
N HIS A 22 10.62 -3.44 -15.47
CA HIS A 22 12.07 -3.29 -15.31
C HIS A 22 12.86 -4.34 -16.08
N SER A 23 12.45 -5.61 -16.04
CA SER A 23 13.10 -6.67 -16.82
C SER A 23 13.06 -6.37 -18.32
N ILE A 24 11.92 -5.90 -18.85
CA ILE A 24 11.78 -5.54 -20.26
C ILE A 24 12.73 -4.40 -20.61
N ILE A 25 12.72 -3.30 -19.85
CA ILE A 25 13.56 -2.13 -20.08
C ILE A 25 15.05 -2.49 -20.06
N LEU A 26 15.49 -3.30 -19.11
CA LEU A 26 16.90 -3.69 -18.99
C LEU A 26 17.35 -4.71 -20.03
N SER A 27 16.43 -5.52 -20.56
CA SER A 27 16.73 -6.53 -21.59
C SER A 27 16.66 -5.98 -23.02
N ALA A 28 15.98 -4.85 -23.24
CA ALA A 28 15.81 -4.26 -24.56
C ALA A 28 17.01 -3.38 -24.95
N PRO A 29 17.63 -3.57 -26.12
CA PRO A 29 18.71 -2.71 -26.60
C PRO A 29 18.25 -1.27 -26.92
N ASN A 30 16.94 -1.07 -27.15
CA ASN A 30 16.31 0.24 -27.23
C ASN A 30 14.92 0.18 -26.57
N PRO A 31 14.79 0.53 -25.28
CA PRO A 31 13.53 0.46 -24.56
C PRO A 31 12.49 1.44 -25.12
N GLU A 32 11.24 1.00 -25.28
CA GLU A 32 10.16 1.90 -25.71
C GLU A 32 9.84 2.92 -24.61
N GLY A 33 9.68 4.21 -24.97
CA GLY A 33 9.36 5.29 -24.04
C GLY A 33 8.07 5.04 -23.25
N ARG A 34 7.08 4.39 -23.88
CA ARG A 34 5.81 3.99 -23.25
C ARG A 34 6.03 3.07 -22.03
N THR A 35 6.97 2.15 -22.10
CA THR A 35 7.33 1.22 -21.01
C THR A 35 7.83 1.98 -19.77
N LYS A 36 8.52 3.11 -20.00
CA LYS A 36 9.03 3.96 -18.93
C LYS A 36 7.90 4.77 -18.27
N GLU A 37 6.97 5.30 -19.06
CA GLU A 37 5.77 5.98 -18.54
C GLU A 37 4.92 5.04 -17.68
N GLU A 38 4.64 3.82 -18.17
CA GLU A 38 3.88 2.81 -17.44
C GLU A 38 4.55 2.44 -16.09
N LEU A 39 5.88 2.35 -16.07
CA LEU A 39 6.67 2.13 -14.86
C LEU A 39 6.57 3.30 -13.87
N GLU A 40 6.59 4.54 -14.35
CA GLU A 40 6.43 5.75 -13.51
C GLU A 40 5.02 5.79 -12.90
N GLU A 41 3.97 5.48 -13.68
CA GLU A 41 2.60 5.39 -13.19
C GLU A 41 2.43 4.33 -12.09
N LEU A 42 3.01 3.13 -12.29
CA LEU A 42 2.98 2.07 -11.29
C LEU A 42 3.65 2.50 -9.97
N ASN A 43 4.78 3.19 -10.06
CA ASN A 43 5.49 3.70 -8.88
C ASN A 43 4.66 4.74 -8.12
N GLU A 44 3.99 5.66 -8.83
CA GLU A 44 3.13 6.65 -8.20
C GLU A 44 1.89 6.02 -7.55
N GLU A 45 1.27 5.04 -8.20
CA GLU A 45 0.14 4.31 -7.61
C GLU A 45 0.57 3.51 -6.37
N ILE A 46 1.74 2.86 -6.37
CA ILE A 46 2.30 2.19 -5.19
C ILE A 46 2.48 3.18 -4.03
N LYS A 47 3.12 4.33 -4.28
CA LYS A 47 3.33 5.36 -3.24
C LYS A 47 2.00 5.85 -2.67
N LYS A 48 1.01 6.10 -3.54
CA LYS A 48 -0.32 6.58 -3.15
C LYS A 48 -1.06 5.57 -2.28
N ILE A 49 -1.06 4.30 -2.64
CA ILE A 49 -1.71 3.24 -1.84
C ILE A 49 -0.96 3.05 -0.51
N ALA A 50 0.37 3.06 -0.52
CA ALA A 50 1.18 2.92 0.68
C ALA A 50 0.89 4.03 1.71
N ASN A 51 0.78 5.28 1.23
CA ASN A 51 0.42 6.42 2.08
C ASN A 51 -1.01 6.28 2.66
N LYS A 52 -1.97 5.79 1.88
CA LYS A 52 -3.33 5.50 2.37
C LYS A 52 -3.34 4.44 3.47
N ILE A 53 -2.58 3.35 3.29
CA ILE A 53 -2.44 2.29 4.31
C ILE A 53 -1.84 2.88 5.59
N ARG A 54 -0.72 3.60 5.48
CA ARG A 54 -0.04 4.23 6.62
C ARG A 54 -0.97 5.18 7.39
N ALA A 55 -1.70 6.04 6.69
CA ALA A 55 -2.63 6.98 7.32
C ALA A 55 -3.75 6.26 8.09
N ARG A 56 -4.29 5.16 7.53
CA ARG A 56 -5.34 4.37 8.18
C ARG A 56 -4.84 3.60 9.39
N LEU A 57 -3.65 3.00 9.31
CA LEU A 57 -3.04 2.34 10.46
C LEU A 57 -2.79 3.34 11.59
N LYS A 58 -2.30 4.55 11.26
CA LYS A 58 -2.11 5.62 12.24
C LYS A 58 -3.42 6.07 12.90
N ALA A 59 -4.50 6.18 12.12
CA ALA A 59 -5.81 6.52 12.66
C ALA A 59 -6.36 5.43 13.59
N ILE A 60 -6.13 4.16 13.26
CA ILE A 60 -6.48 3.03 14.13
C ILE A 60 -5.68 3.11 15.44
N GLU A 61 -4.37 3.28 15.38
CA GLU A 61 -3.49 3.45 16.55
C GLU A 61 -3.94 4.61 17.45
N GLN A 62 -4.19 5.79 16.87
CA GLN A 62 -4.68 6.96 17.62
C GLN A 62 -6.05 6.73 18.27
N SER A 63 -6.93 5.95 17.64
CA SER A 63 -8.22 5.60 18.22
C SER A 63 -8.09 4.69 19.45
N PHE A 64 -7.04 3.87 19.52
CA PHE A 64 -6.71 3.06 20.70
C PHE A 64 -6.16 3.93 21.83
N ASP A 65 -5.22 4.84 21.53
CA ASP A 65 -4.61 5.73 22.54
C ASP A 65 -5.65 6.66 23.20
N GLN A 66 -6.66 7.12 22.45
CA GLN A 66 -7.77 7.90 23.00
C GLN A 66 -8.76 7.04 23.80
N GLY A 67 -8.94 5.77 23.43
CA GLY A 67 -9.84 4.82 24.11
C GLY A 67 -9.29 4.24 25.42
N GLU A 68 -7.96 4.17 25.57
CA GLU A 68 -7.29 3.71 26.80
C GLU A 68 -7.60 4.58 28.03
N ASN A 69 -7.97 5.86 27.84
CA ASN A 69 -8.40 6.74 28.92
C ASN A 69 -9.85 6.49 29.40
N ALA A 70 -10.67 5.73 28.65
CA ALA A 70 -12.11 5.67 28.90
C ALA A 70 -12.67 4.30 29.35
N ASN A 71 -12.09 3.14 29.00
CA ASN A 71 -12.54 1.86 29.58
C ASN A 71 -11.67 0.67 29.15
N ARG A 72 -10.88 0.12 30.07
CA ARG A 72 -9.96 -1.02 29.85
C ARG A 72 -10.63 -2.40 29.75
N THR A 73 -11.95 -2.52 29.85
CA THR A 73 -12.64 -3.81 30.04
C THR A 73 -13.56 -4.25 28.90
N SER A 74 -13.64 -3.50 27.80
CA SER A 74 -14.45 -3.92 26.64
C SER A 74 -13.70 -4.93 25.76
N VAL A 75 -14.32 -6.08 25.48
CA VAL A 75 -13.80 -7.11 24.57
C VAL A 75 -13.65 -6.57 23.14
N ASP A 76 -14.52 -5.64 22.72
CA ASP A 76 -14.43 -5.00 21.41
C ASP A 76 -13.13 -4.20 21.23
N VAL A 77 -12.58 -3.62 22.30
CA VAL A 77 -11.28 -2.91 22.23
C VAL A 77 -10.12 -3.89 22.03
N ARG A 78 -10.27 -5.17 22.39
CA ARG A 78 -9.19 -6.17 22.23
C ARG A 78 -9.22 -6.93 20.90
N ILE A 79 -10.37 -6.97 20.21
CA ILE A 79 -10.58 -7.80 19.01
C ILE A 79 -10.54 -6.99 17.69
N ARG A 80 -10.70 -5.66 17.75
CA ARG A 80 -10.82 -4.79 16.56
C ARG A 80 -9.50 -4.54 15.83
#